data_AF-A0A5J9V8J3-F1
#
_entry.id   AF-A0A5J9V8J3-F1
#
_cell.length_a   1.000
_cell.length_b   1.000
_cell.length_c   1.000
_cell.angle_alpha   90.00
_cell.angle_beta   90.00
_cell.angle_gamma   90.00
#
_symmetry.space_group_name_H-M   'P 1'
#
loop_
_entity.id
_entity.type
_entity.pdbx_description
1 polymer ?
#
loop_
_entity_poly.entity_id
_entity_poly.type
_entity_poly.pdbx_seq_one_letter_code
_entity_poly.pdbx_strand_id
1 'polypeptide(L)'
;MGSECKKTASRHTTEVETSTHAFEIVGYTFKKGVGVGQFIQSGTFTVGGSDWSIRFYPDGFEGTTEHVFVFLVLMSNANVRASYHLSLHEYH
;
A
#
# COMPACT_ATOMS: atom_id res chain seq x y z
N MET A 1 -4.21 0.09 -60.64
CA MET A 1 -3.22 0.16 -59.54
C MET A 1 -4.00 0.06 -58.23
N GLY A 2 -4.08 -1.11 -57.62
CA GLY A 2 -4.81 -1.32 -56.37
C GLY A 2 -3.95 -0.87 -55.18
N SER A 3 -4.48 0.02 -54.34
CA SER A 3 -3.81 0.45 -53.11
C SER A 3 -3.91 -0.66 -52.06
N GLU A 4 -2.76 -1.17 -51.63
CA GLU A 4 -2.67 -2.18 -50.57
C GLU A 4 -2.81 -1.50 -49.20
N CYS A 5 -3.81 -1.91 -48.41
CA CYS A 5 -4.06 -1.35 -47.08
C CYS A 5 -3.16 -2.07 -46.05
N LYS A 6 -2.17 -1.36 -45.50
CA LYS A 6 -1.29 -1.87 -44.45
C LYS A 6 -2.04 -1.94 -43.12
N LYS A 7 -2.26 -3.16 -42.62
CA LYS A 7 -2.82 -3.41 -41.29
C LYS A 7 -1.71 -3.34 -40.24
N THR A 8 -1.89 -2.46 -39.27
CA THR A 8 -1.11 -2.45 -38.02
C THR A 8 -1.99 -2.89 -36.87
N ALA A 9 -1.43 -3.70 -35.98
CA ALA A 9 -2.06 -4.10 -34.72
C ALA A 9 -1.12 -3.71 -33.56
N SER A 10 -1.70 -3.34 -32.42
CA SER A 10 -0.96 -3.23 -31.16
C SER A 10 -1.71 -3.99 -30.07
N ARG A 11 -0.99 -4.39 -29.02
CA ARG A 11 -1.53 -5.07 -27.85
C ARG A 11 -1.03 -4.36 -26.61
N HIS A 12 -1.96 -3.93 -25.76
CA HIS A 12 -1.66 -3.52 -24.39
C HIS A 12 -1.68 -4.78 -23.50
N THR A 13 -0.70 -4.95 -22.64
CA THR A 13 -0.66 -6.03 -21.64
C THR A 13 -0.36 -5.38 -20.31
N THR A 14 -1.32 -5.50 -19.39
CA THR A 14 -1.16 -5.02 -18.02
C THR A 14 -0.51 -6.13 -17.22
N GLU A 15 0.75 -5.95 -16.86
CA GLU A 15 1.40 -6.86 -15.91
C GLU A 15 0.79 -6.60 -14.53
N VAL A 16 0.17 -7.63 -13.95
CA VAL A 16 -0.29 -7.58 -12.56
C VAL A 16 0.91 -7.91 -11.70
N GLU A 17 1.55 -6.87 -11.19
CA GLU A 17 2.66 -7.01 -10.24
C GLU A 17 2.09 -7.19 -8.83
N THR A 18 2.34 -8.35 -8.24
CA THR A 18 1.97 -8.67 -6.85
C THR A 18 3.23 -8.77 -6.03
N SER A 19 3.27 -8.08 -4.90
CA SER A 19 4.40 -8.11 -3.96
C SER A 19 3.90 -8.26 -2.53
N THR A 20 4.74 -8.81 -1.66
CA THR A 20 4.50 -8.93 -0.22
C THR A 20 5.48 -8.04 0.52
N HIS A 21 4.97 -7.13 1.35
CA HIS A 21 5.77 -6.27 2.20
C HIS A 21 5.50 -6.58 3.66
N ALA A 22 6.55 -6.91 4.41
CA ALA A 22 6.47 -7.11 5.86
C ALA A 22 6.91 -5.83 6.58
N PHE A 23 6.04 -5.29 7.42
CA PHE A 23 6.34 -4.13 8.25
C PHE A 23 6.40 -4.56 9.71
N GLU A 24 7.62 -4.64 10.25
CA GLU A 24 7.87 -5.06 11.62
C GLU A 24 7.88 -3.87 12.59
N ILE A 25 7.09 -3.97 13.66
CA ILE A 25 7.03 -2.97 14.71
C ILE A 25 7.66 -3.54 15.98
N VAL A 26 8.99 -3.42 16.07
CA VAL A 26 9.73 -3.82 17.28
C VAL A 26 9.30 -2.98 18.46
N GLY A 27 9.08 -3.62 19.61
CA GLY A 27 8.69 -2.96 20.86
C GLY A 27 7.28 -2.37 20.83
N TYR A 28 6.32 -3.06 20.22
CA TYR A 28 4.93 -2.61 20.07
C TYR A 28 4.30 -2.10 21.38
N THR A 29 4.57 -2.75 22.51
CA THR A 29 4.07 -2.36 23.83
C THR A 29 4.49 -0.95 24.25
N PHE A 30 5.67 -0.49 23.81
CA PHE A 30 6.17 0.87 24.09
C PHE A 30 5.70 1.91 23.07
N LYS A 31 5.02 1.48 22.01
CA LYS A 31 4.53 2.32 20.93
C LYS A 31 3.05 2.70 21.09
N LYS A 32 2.41 2.30 22.19
CA LYS A 32 1.16 2.92 22.65
C LYS A 32 1.47 4.23 23.37
N GLY A 33 0.65 5.24 23.15
CA GLY A 33 0.81 6.59 23.71
C GLY A 33 1.53 7.59 22.80
N VAL A 34 1.67 7.29 21.50
CA VAL A 34 2.11 8.26 20.48
C VAL A 34 1.03 9.34 20.28
N GLY A 35 -0.24 8.98 20.50
CA GLY A 35 -1.40 9.87 20.48
C GLY A 35 -2.39 9.52 19.36
N VAL A 36 -3.67 9.81 19.60
CA VAL A 36 -4.74 9.57 18.63
C VAL A 36 -4.44 10.32 17.33
N GLY A 37 -4.54 9.62 16.20
CA GLY A 37 -4.24 10.18 14.87
C GLY A 37 -2.75 10.27 14.54
N GLN A 38 -1.84 9.95 15.47
CA GLN A 38 -0.42 9.79 15.16
C GLN A 38 -0.15 8.38 14.64
N PHE A 39 0.83 8.27 13.74
CA PHE A 39 1.16 7.01 13.08
C PHE A 39 2.66 6.72 13.03
N ILE A 40 2.96 5.43 12.91
CA ILE A 40 4.27 4.92 12.55
C ILE A 40 4.18 4.50 11.08
N GLN A 41 5.10 5.02 10.26
CA GLN A 41 5.13 4.77 8.82
C GLN A 41 6.20 3.71 8.48
N SER A 42 5.87 2.80 7.58
CA SER A 42 6.84 1.87 7.00
C SER A 42 7.84 2.59 6.09
N GLY A 43 8.91 1.89 5.70
CA GLY A 43 9.66 2.28 4.51
C GLY A 43 8.76 2.31 3.27
N THR A 44 9.14 3.11 2.28
CA THR A 44 8.46 3.11 0.98
C THR A 44 8.86 1.88 0.17
N PHE A 45 7.88 1.26 -0.48
CA PHE A 45 8.09 0.11 -1.36
C PHE A 45 7.33 0.29 -2.67
N THR A 46 7.89 -0.19 -3.77
CA THR A 46 7.35 0.00 -5.11
C THR A 46 6.66 -1.28 -5.59
N VAL A 47 5.43 -1.16 -6.09
CA VAL A 47 4.65 -2.27 -6.68
C VAL A 47 3.82 -1.71 -7.83
N GLY A 48 3.87 -2.34 -9.00
CA GLY A 48 3.13 -1.89 -10.19
C GLY A 48 3.61 -0.51 -10.66
N GLY A 49 4.90 -0.21 -10.49
CA GLY A 49 5.49 1.10 -10.78
C GLY A 49 4.98 2.25 -9.89
N SER A 50 4.29 1.95 -8.79
CA SER A 50 3.77 2.94 -7.85
C SER A 50 4.41 2.77 -6.48
N ASP A 51 4.68 3.89 -5.82
CA ASP A 51 5.28 3.90 -4.49
C ASP A 51 4.20 3.89 -3.39
N TRP A 52 4.36 2.97 -2.45
CA TRP A 52 3.41 2.71 -1.37
C TRP A 52 4.09 2.75 -0.01
N SER A 53 3.31 2.96 1.04
CA SER A 53 3.73 2.82 2.42
C SER A 53 2.57 2.33 3.29
N ILE A 54 2.87 1.68 4.41
CA ILE A 54 1.89 1.30 5.42
C ILE A 54 1.96 2.31 6.56
N ARG A 55 0.80 2.85 6.96
CA ARG A 55 0.67 3.67 8.17
C ARG A 55 -0.06 2.90 9.25
N PHE A 56 0.54 2.85 10.42
CA PHE A 56 -0.01 2.20 11.60
C PHE A 56 -0.33 3.20 12.70
N TYR A 57 -1.57 3.20 13.18
CA TYR A 57 -2.09 4.10 14.21
C TYR A 57 -2.37 3.28 15.48
N PRO A 58 -1.42 3.25 16.44
CA PRO A 58 -1.51 2.40 17.64
C PRO A 58 -2.56 2.87 18.66
N ASP A 59 -2.87 4.16 18.68
CA ASP A 59 -3.77 4.78 19.66
C ASP A 59 -5.11 5.21 19.05
N GLY A 60 -5.38 4.75 17.82
CA GLY A 60 -6.62 5.04 17.12
C GLY A 60 -6.55 6.18 16.12
N PHE A 61 -7.65 6.37 15.40
CA PHE A 61 -7.81 7.34 14.32
C PHE A 61 -9.25 7.90 14.32
N GLU A 62 -9.42 9.14 13.86
CA GLU A 62 -10.73 9.82 13.74
C GLU A 62 -11.63 9.70 14.98
N GLY A 63 -11.04 9.91 16.17
CA GLY A 63 -11.78 9.91 17.44
C GLY A 63 -12.12 8.53 18.00
N THR A 64 -11.76 7.44 17.30
CA THR A 64 -11.89 6.07 17.81
C THR A 64 -10.56 5.62 18.38
N THR A 65 -10.51 5.23 19.65
CA THR A 65 -9.28 4.81 20.36
C THR A 65 -9.27 3.34 20.78
N GLU A 66 -10.38 2.63 20.58
CA GLU A 66 -10.56 1.23 20.98
C GLU A 66 -9.86 0.25 20.03
N HIS A 67 -9.51 0.71 18.83
CA HIS A 67 -8.93 -0.09 17.76
C HIS A 67 -7.64 0.54 17.29
N VAL A 68 -6.74 -0.31 16.78
CA VAL A 68 -5.62 0.13 15.96
C VAL A 68 -6.09 0.25 14.51
N PHE A 69 -5.49 1.17 13.77
CA PHE A 69 -5.78 1.34 12.35
C PHE A 69 -4.53 1.08 11.52
N VAL A 70 -4.69 0.40 10.40
CA VAL A 70 -3.64 0.15 9.41
C VAL A 70 -4.15 0.61 8.06
N PHE A 71 -3.39 1.47 7.40
CA PHE A 71 -3.71 1.95 6.05
C PHE A 71 -2.57 1.64 5.08
N LEU A 72 -2.94 1.16 3.90
CA LEU A 72 -2.05 1.16 2.73
C LEU A 72 -2.21 2.52 2.03
N VAL A 73 -1.10 3.26 1.89
CA VAL A 73 -1.08 4.63 1.40
C VAL A 73 -0.27 4.70 0.12
N LEU A 74 -0.86 5.28 -0.93
CA LEU A 74 -0.15 5.64 -2.14
C LEU A 74 0.66 6.92 -1.88
N MET A 75 1.95 6.89 -2.17
CA MET A 75 2.87 8.01 -1.90
C MET A 75 2.97 9.01 -3.05
N SER A 76 2.34 8.73 -4.18
CA SER A 76 2.33 9.57 -5.38
C SER A 76 0.93 10.14 -5.68
N ASN A 77 0.89 11.23 -6.45
CA ASN A 77 -0.37 11.84 -6.93
C ASN A 77 -0.93 11.10 -8.17
N ALA A 78 -0.88 9.77 -8.16
CA ALA A 78 -1.44 8.95 -9.22
C ALA A 78 -2.83 8.44 -8.85
N ASN A 79 -3.63 8.10 -9.86
CA ASN A 79 -4.88 7.35 -9.66
C ASN A 79 -4.62 5.90 -10.06
N VAL A 80 -4.57 5.02 -9.07
CA VAL A 80 -4.26 3.60 -9.28
C VAL A 80 -5.32 2.75 -8.61
N ARG A 81 -5.61 1.59 -9.21
CA ARG A 81 -6.44 0.56 -8.61
C ARG A 81 -5.54 -0.55 -8.08
N ALA A 82 -5.53 -0.73 -6.76
CA ALA A 82 -4.81 -1.80 -6.10
C ALA A 82 -5.79 -2.79 -5.46
N SER A 83 -5.44 -4.07 -5.50
CA SER A 83 -6.03 -5.11 -4.65
C SER A 83 -4.98 -5.51 -3.62
N TYR A 84 -5.37 -5.65 -2.37
CA TYR A 84 -4.45 -5.94 -1.29
C TYR A 84 -5.10 -6.84 -0.24
N HIS A 85 -4.23 -7.51 0.52
CA HIS A 85 -4.58 -8.28 1.70
C HIS A 85 -3.67 -7.85 2.84
N LEU A 86 -4.26 -7.44 3.96
CA LEU A 86 -3.54 -7.04 5.16
C LEU A 86 -3.80 -8.06 6.28
N SER A 87 -2.72 -8.55 6.89
CA SER A 87 -2.77 -9.44 8.04
C SER A 87 -1.80 -8.97 9.12
N LEU A 88 -2.24 -9.10 10.38
CA LEU A 88 -1.41 -8.86 11.55
C LEU A 88 -0.88 -10.21 12.04
N HIS A 89 0.44 -10.30 12.23
CA HIS A 89 1.09 -11.51 12.74
C HIS A 89 1.78 -11.18 14.06
N GLU A 90 1.51 -11.96 15.11
CA GLU A 90 2.27 -11.94 16.36
C GLU A 90 3.48 -12.88 16.21
N TYR A 91 4.68 -12.33 16.35
CA TYR A 91 5.91 -13.10 16.45
C TYR A 91 6.31 -13.20 17.92
N HIS A 92 6.55 -14.43 18.38
CA HIS A 92 6.85 -14.79 19.78
C HIS A 92 8.35 -14.81 20.01
#